data_AF-A0A8B9A684-F1
#
_entry.id   AF-A0A8B9A684-F1
#
_cell.length_a   1.000
_cell.length_b   1.000
_cell.length_c   1.000
_cell.angle_alpha   90.00
_cell.angle_beta   90.00
_cell.angle_gamma   90.00
#
_symmetry.space_group_name_H-M   'P 1'
#
loop_
_entity.id
_entity.type
_entity.pdbx_description
1 polymer ?
#
loop_
_entity_poly.entity_id
_entity_poly.type
_entity_poly.pdbx_seq_one_letter_code
_entity_poly.pdbx_strand_id
1 'polypeptide(L)'
;MDHQYGGGSWMRVPSQNSMAQDPHPLQSQYQQPQQQQQQQHHHHPSLASNFHLLHLLERLADAIESGTRDQHFDALVSEFTAQFERCQRLLNSISVTINTKGVTVEGQKRKLEETMQQLNQRRDLIAKYKSSVEELVKSDNSR
;
A
#
# COMPACT_ATOMS: atom_id res chain seq x y z
N MET A 1 -37.53 31.82 1.51
CA MET A 1 -38.02 30.62 0.82
C MET A 1 -37.00 30.14 -0.19
N ASP A 2 -36.18 29.13 0.06
CA ASP A 2 -35.46 28.62 1.23
C ASP A 2 -34.48 27.58 0.67
N HIS A 3 -33.35 27.40 1.34
CA HIS A 3 -32.16 26.70 0.87
C HIS A 3 -32.36 25.18 0.70
N GLN A 4 -31.67 24.57 -0.27
CA GLN A 4 -31.43 23.13 -0.30
C GLN A 4 -29.93 22.83 -0.27
N TYR A 5 -29.39 22.71 0.95
CA TYR A 5 -28.10 22.06 1.21
C TYR A 5 -28.30 20.54 1.15
N GLY A 6 -27.61 19.86 0.24
CA GLY A 6 -27.47 18.40 0.24
C GLY A 6 -26.41 17.96 1.24
N GLY A 7 -26.82 17.68 2.48
CA GLY A 7 -25.98 17.08 3.52
C GLY A 7 -25.93 15.56 3.39
N GLY A 8 -24.75 15.04 3.10
CA GLY A 8 -24.47 13.61 3.00
C GLY A 8 -24.69 12.85 4.31
N SER A 9 -25.38 11.73 4.19
CA SER A 9 -25.77 10.78 5.23
C SER A 9 -24.54 10.14 5.91
N TRP A 10 -24.14 10.70 7.05
CA TRP A 10 -23.27 10.03 8.02
C TRP A 10 -24.14 9.62 9.21
N MET A 11 -24.67 8.40 9.18
CA MET A 11 -25.06 7.58 10.35
C MET A 11 -25.88 6.38 9.85
N ARG A 12 -25.22 5.26 9.56
CA ARG A 12 -25.88 3.94 9.67
C ARG A 12 -25.29 3.22 10.86
N VAL A 13 -26.01 3.31 11.97
CA VAL A 13 -25.84 2.49 13.18
C VAL A 13 -26.48 1.12 12.90
N PRO A 14 -25.88 -0.03 13.25
CA PRO A 14 -26.55 -1.31 13.10
C PRO A 14 -27.57 -1.49 14.24
N SER A 15 -28.87 -1.54 13.90
CA SER A 15 -29.92 -1.91 14.86
C SER A 15 -30.04 -3.42 14.97
N GLN A 16 -30.13 -3.88 16.21
CA GLN A 16 -30.29 -5.26 16.64
C GLN A 16 -31.78 -5.52 16.95
N ASN A 17 -32.30 -6.65 16.44
CA ASN A 17 -33.48 -7.44 16.81
C ASN A 17 -34.91 -6.84 16.89
N SER A 18 -35.84 -7.47 16.15
CA SER A 18 -37.21 -7.84 16.60
C SER A 18 -37.82 -8.96 15.74
N MET A 19 -38.57 -9.85 16.40
CA MET A 19 -39.04 -11.20 16.03
C MET A 19 -40.15 -11.31 14.96
N ALA A 20 -40.22 -12.47 14.27
CA ALA A 20 -41.47 -13.16 13.92
C ALA A 20 -41.21 -14.68 13.70
N GLN A 21 -42.05 -15.52 14.30
CA GLN A 21 -42.00 -17.00 14.33
C GLN A 21 -42.67 -17.65 13.10
N ASP A 22 -42.17 -18.81 12.67
CA ASP A 22 -42.98 -19.99 12.27
C ASP A 22 -42.10 -21.28 12.32
N PRO A 23 -42.59 -22.46 12.78
CA PRO A 23 -41.75 -23.65 12.99
C PRO A 23 -41.96 -24.75 11.93
N HIS A 24 -40.88 -25.19 11.28
CA HIS A 24 -40.83 -26.50 10.63
C HIS A 24 -39.52 -27.25 10.95
N PRO A 25 -39.58 -28.56 11.29
CA PRO A 25 -38.44 -29.30 11.81
C PRO A 25 -37.69 -30.10 10.72
N LEU A 26 -36.41 -30.38 11.01
CA LEU A 26 -35.49 -31.35 10.39
C LEU A 26 -35.18 -31.20 8.89
N GLN A 27 -33.94 -30.84 8.56
CA GLN A 27 -32.94 -31.82 8.08
C GLN A 27 -31.54 -31.20 8.05
N SER A 28 -30.66 -31.69 8.92
CA SER A 28 -29.22 -31.43 8.83
C SER A 28 -28.65 -32.22 7.65
N GLN A 29 -28.17 -31.52 6.62
CA GLN A 29 -27.20 -32.06 5.68
C GLN A 29 -25.99 -31.12 5.66
N TYR A 30 -25.05 -31.37 6.55
CA TYR A 30 -23.71 -30.80 6.47
C TYR A 30 -22.99 -31.44 5.27
N GLN A 31 -23.07 -30.83 4.10
CA GLN A 31 -22.09 -31.02 3.05
C GLN A 31 -20.87 -30.17 3.42
N GLN A 32 -19.83 -30.81 3.97
CA GLN A 32 -18.50 -30.22 3.99
C GLN A 32 -17.99 -30.12 2.55
N PRO A 33 -17.60 -28.93 2.05
CA PRO A 33 -16.62 -28.89 0.98
C PRO A 33 -15.29 -29.29 1.61
N GLN A 34 -14.83 -30.49 1.25
CA GLN A 34 -13.47 -30.95 1.49
C GLN A 34 -12.53 -30.01 0.73
N GLN A 35 -12.06 -28.95 1.40
CA GLN A 35 -10.93 -28.14 0.93
C GLN A 35 -9.71 -29.06 0.93
N GLN A 36 -9.42 -29.68 -0.21
CA GLN A 36 -8.07 -30.11 -0.53
C GLN A 36 -7.20 -28.84 -0.56
N GLN A 37 -6.60 -28.54 0.59
CA GLN A 37 -5.43 -27.69 0.67
C GLN A 37 -4.31 -28.40 -0.10
N GLN A 38 -4.24 -28.17 -1.41
CA GLN A 38 -2.97 -28.30 -2.11
C GLN A 38 -2.04 -27.27 -1.48
N GLN A 39 -1.15 -27.74 -0.60
CA GLN A 39 0.08 -27.06 -0.25
C GLN A 39 0.93 -26.93 -1.52
N GLN A 40 0.59 -25.99 -2.40
CA GLN A 40 1.62 -25.40 -3.24
C GLN A 40 2.48 -24.54 -2.33
N HIS A 41 3.56 -25.15 -1.84
CA HIS A 41 4.76 -24.47 -1.36
C HIS A 41 5.28 -23.57 -2.49
N HIS A 42 4.64 -22.41 -2.69
CA HIS A 42 5.20 -21.31 -3.46
C HIS A 42 6.41 -20.81 -2.66
N HIS A 43 7.56 -21.42 -2.95
CA HIS A 43 8.85 -20.87 -2.56
C HIS A 43 9.02 -19.58 -3.33
N HIS A 44 8.44 -18.50 -2.82
CA HIS A 44 8.78 -17.16 -3.27
C HIS A 44 10.26 -16.98 -2.92
N PRO A 45 11.16 -16.85 -3.92
CA PRO A 45 12.55 -16.56 -3.63
C PRO A 45 12.59 -15.24 -2.86
N SER A 46 13.28 -15.24 -1.71
CA SER A 46 13.49 -14.02 -0.93
C SER A 46 14.14 -12.95 -1.81
N LEU A 47 13.83 -11.67 -1.59
CA LEU A 47 14.48 -10.57 -2.32
C LEU A 47 16.02 -10.71 -2.28
N ALA A 48 16.57 -11.13 -1.14
CA ALA A 48 18.01 -11.32 -0.95
C ALA A 48 18.61 -12.44 -1.84
N SER A 49 17.85 -13.49 -2.18
CA SER A 49 18.39 -14.60 -2.99
C SER A 49 18.67 -14.20 -4.44
N ASN A 50 18.14 -13.07 -4.90
CA ASN A 50 18.45 -12.55 -6.22
C ASN A 50 19.87 -11.96 -6.28
N PHE A 51 20.41 -11.45 -5.16
CA PHE A 51 21.68 -10.71 -5.13
C PHE A 51 22.91 -11.57 -4.78
N HIS A 52 22.82 -12.89 -4.91
CA HIS A 52 23.94 -13.79 -4.64
C HIS A 52 24.94 -13.83 -5.82
N LEU A 53 25.60 -12.70 -6.09
CA LEU A 53 26.57 -12.53 -7.19
C LEU A 53 28.00 -12.87 -6.78
N LEU A 54 28.31 -12.76 -5.49
CA LEU A 54 29.67 -12.89 -4.97
C LEU A 54 30.31 -14.23 -5.33
N HIS A 55 29.57 -15.34 -5.15
CA HIS A 55 30.08 -16.67 -5.43
C HIS A 55 30.41 -16.90 -6.92
N LEU A 56 29.60 -16.34 -7.83
CA LEU A 56 29.87 -16.42 -9.27
C LEU A 56 31.09 -15.56 -9.65
N LEU A 57 31.27 -14.42 -9.00
CA LEU A 57 32.41 -13.52 -9.22
C LEU A 57 33.71 -14.13 -8.69
N GLU A 58 33.68 -14.77 -7.53
CA GLU A 58 34.82 -15.52 -6.96
C GLU A 58 35.26 -16.63 -7.91
N ARG A 59 34.33 -17.48 -8.38
CA ARG A 59 34.65 -18.54 -9.35
C ARG A 59 35.16 -18.02 -10.69
N LEU A 60 34.66 -16.87 -11.13
CA LEU A 60 35.13 -16.23 -12.35
C LEU A 60 36.55 -15.66 -12.16
N ALA A 61 36.84 -15.07 -11.00
CA ALA A 61 38.17 -14.57 -10.66
C ALA A 61 39.20 -15.72 -10.61
N ASP A 62 38.85 -16.83 -9.96
CA ASP A 62 39.69 -18.03 -9.92
C ASP A 62 40.01 -18.54 -11.33
N ALA A 63 39.00 -18.61 -12.22
CA ALA A 63 39.19 -19.07 -13.60
C ALA A 63 40.07 -18.12 -14.45
N ILE A 64 40.04 -16.81 -14.14
CA ILE A 64 40.91 -15.81 -14.76
C ILE A 64 42.35 -15.99 -14.26
N GLU A 65 42.53 -16.14 -12.95
CA GLU A 65 43.85 -16.29 -12.32
C GLU A 65 44.54 -17.59 -12.73
N SER A 66 43.78 -18.68 -12.89
CA SER A 66 44.29 -19.95 -13.42
C SER A 66 44.56 -19.93 -14.93
N GLY A 67 44.18 -18.87 -15.64
CA GLY A 67 44.37 -18.72 -17.08
C GLY A 67 43.52 -19.66 -17.94
N THR A 68 42.49 -20.29 -17.36
CA THR A 68 41.61 -21.25 -18.05
C THR A 68 40.48 -20.50 -18.75
N ARG A 69 40.60 -20.34 -20.07
CA ARG A 69 39.54 -19.82 -20.96
C ARG A 69 38.91 -20.96 -21.77
N ASP A 70 38.27 -21.88 -21.06
CA ASP A 70 37.56 -23.03 -21.63
C ASP A 70 36.04 -22.78 -21.70
N GLN A 71 35.28 -23.77 -22.16
CA GLN A 71 33.81 -23.67 -22.21
C GLN A 71 33.17 -23.40 -20.84
N HIS A 72 33.84 -23.81 -19.75
CA HIS A 72 33.35 -23.56 -18.40
C HIS A 72 33.48 -22.08 -18.02
N PHE A 73 34.58 -21.42 -18.42
CA PHE A 73 34.71 -19.96 -18.29
C PHE A 73 33.59 -19.22 -19.02
N ASP A 74 33.31 -19.57 -20.28
CA ASP A 74 32.24 -18.94 -21.06
C ASP A 74 30.86 -19.16 -20.42
N ALA A 75 30.62 -20.35 -19.86
CA ALA A 75 29.40 -20.66 -19.11
C ALA A 75 29.27 -19.79 -17.83
N LEU A 76 30.36 -19.60 -17.08
CA LEU A 76 30.38 -18.74 -15.89
C LEU A 76 30.08 -17.28 -16.24
N VAL A 77 30.65 -16.76 -17.34
CA VAL A 77 30.38 -15.41 -17.83
C VAL A 77 28.90 -15.26 -18.21
N SER A 78 28.34 -16.25 -18.90
CA SER A 78 26.93 -16.26 -19.29
C SER A 78 26.01 -16.29 -18.07
N GLU A 79 26.29 -17.16 -17.09
CA GLU A 79 25.52 -17.29 -15.86
C GLU A 79 25.57 -16.01 -15.02
N PHE A 80 26.77 -15.42 -14.86
CA PHE A 80 26.95 -14.16 -14.16
C PHE A 80 26.16 -13.02 -14.82
N THR A 81 26.23 -12.93 -16.16
CA THR A 81 25.49 -11.92 -16.93
C THR A 81 23.98 -12.08 -16.74
N ALA A 82 23.47 -13.30 -16.88
CA ALA A 82 22.05 -13.59 -16.72
C ALA A 82 21.55 -13.26 -15.30
N GLN A 83 22.36 -13.54 -14.28
CA GLN A 83 22.01 -13.21 -12.90
C GLN A 83 22.02 -11.69 -12.67
N PHE A 84 22.97 -10.96 -13.25
CA PHE A 84 23.02 -9.50 -13.18
C PHE A 84 21.78 -8.85 -13.84
N GLU A 85 21.37 -9.35 -15.01
CA GLU A 85 20.14 -8.89 -15.68
C GLU A 85 18.89 -9.17 -14.84
N ARG A 86 18.85 -10.30 -14.12
CA ARG A 86 17.76 -10.61 -13.19
C ARG A 86 17.74 -9.62 -12.03
N CYS A 87 18.88 -9.32 -11.41
CA CYS A 87 19.01 -8.29 -10.37
C CYS A 87 18.52 -6.93 -10.86
N GLN A 88 18.98 -6.51 -12.04
CA GLN A 88 18.63 -5.21 -12.62
C GLN A 88 17.12 -5.11 -12.91
N ARG A 89 16.52 -6.14 -13.49
CA ARG A 89 15.05 -6.17 -13.72
C ARG A 89 14.27 -6.07 -12.42
N LEU A 90 14.72 -6.76 -11.37
CA LEU A 90 14.09 -6.67 -10.05
C LEU A 90 14.19 -5.24 -9.48
N LEU A 91 15.37 -4.62 -9.53
CA LEU A 91 15.57 -3.24 -9.07
C LEU A 91 14.69 -2.24 -9.85
N ASN A 92 14.58 -2.41 -11.17
CA ASN A 92 13.69 -1.60 -12.00
C ASN A 92 12.22 -1.78 -11.60
N SER A 93 11.78 -3.02 -11.34
CA SER A 93 10.41 -3.30 -10.89
C SER A 93 10.11 -2.67 -9.52
N ILE A 94 11.06 -2.76 -8.57
CA ILE A 94 10.96 -2.12 -7.26
C ILE A 94 10.88 -0.60 -7.42
N SER A 95 11.75 -0.01 -8.24
CA SER A 95 11.78 1.43 -8.52
C SER A 95 10.43 1.94 -9.05
N VAL A 96 9.87 1.27 -10.07
CA VAL A 96 8.54 1.58 -10.62
C VAL A 96 7.46 1.48 -9.55
N THR A 97 7.49 0.43 -8.73
CA THR A 97 6.50 0.21 -7.66
C THR A 97 6.55 1.31 -6.60
N ILE A 98 7.76 1.71 -6.19
CA ILE A 98 7.98 2.79 -5.22
C ILE A 98 7.47 4.12 -5.78
N ASN A 99 7.76 4.42 -7.05
CA ASN A 99 7.37 5.67 -7.68
C ASN A 99 5.85 5.78 -7.91
N THR A 100 5.18 4.66 -8.20
CA THR A 100 3.74 4.64 -8.47
C THR A 100 2.88 4.63 -7.21
N LYS A 101 3.32 3.96 -6.13
CA LYS A 101 2.49 3.81 -4.93
C LYS A 101 2.61 4.97 -3.94
N GLY A 102 3.53 5.91 -4.13
CA GLY A 102 3.66 7.09 -3.25
C GLY A 102 3.81 6.74 -1.77
N VAL A 103 4.24 5.52 -1.46
CA VAL A 103 4.44 4.98 -0.10
C VAL A 103 5.79 5.38 0.48
N THR A 104 6.53 6.27 -0.20
CA THR A 104 7.78 6.79 0.34
C THR A 104 7.48 7.66 1.55
N VAL A 105 8.36 7.61 2.54
CA VAL A 105 8.29 8.45 3.74
C VAL A 105 8.22 9.93 3.33
N GLU A 106 9.00 10.33 2.32
CA GLU A 106 8.99 11.68 1.78
C GLU A 106 7.64 12.07 1.16
N GLY A 107 7.01 11.15 0.42
CA GLY A 107 5.68 11.38 -0.16
C GLY A 107 4.59 11.52 0.90
N GLN A 108 4.64 10.70 1.95
CA GLN A 108 3.73 10.81 3.09
C GLN A 108 3.93 12.12 3.86
N LYS A 109 5.19 12.52 4.09
CA LYS A 109 5.53 13.78 4.75
C LYS A 109 4.98 14.99 3.99
N ARG A 110 5.19 15.05 2.66
CA ARG A 110 4.64 16.12 1.81
C ARG A 110 3.13 16.22 1.92
N LYS A 111 2.42 15.08 1.83
CA LYS A 111 0.95 15.04 1.94
C LYS A 111 0.46 15.51 3.30
N LEU A 112 1.20 15.18 4.37
CA LEU A 112 0.91 15.67 5.72
C LEU A 112 1.05 17.20 5.80
N GLU A 113 2.14 17.76 5.27
CA GLU A 113 2.39 19.20 5.24
C GLU A 113 1.29 19.96 4.49
N GLU A 114 0.88 19.49 3.31
CA GLU A 114 -0.23 20.05 2.52
C GLU A 114 -1.55 20.04 3.30
N THR A 115 -1.87 18.91 3.93
CA THR A 115 -3.10 18.77 4.72
C THR A 115 -3.07 19.69 5.95
N MET A 116 -1.91 19.85 6.58
CA MET A 116 -1.74 20.72 7.74
C MET A 116 -1.88 22.20 7.35
N GLN A 117 -1.40 22.59 6.16
CA GLN A 117 -1.59 23.93 5.62
C GLN A 117 -3.08 24.23 5.38
N GLN A 118 -3.82 23.30 4.76
CA GLN A 118 -5.26 23.44 4.55
C GLN A 118 -6.02 23.55 5.88
N LEU A 119 -5.62 22.76 6.89
CA LEU A 119 -6.23 22.82 8.22
C LEU A 119 -6.02 24.19 8.87
N ASN A 120 -4.81 24.76 8.76
CA ASN A 120 -4.53 26.09 9.30
C ASN A 120 -5.32 27.18 8.57
N GLN A 121 -5.39 27.14 7.23
CA GLN A 121 -6.25 28.06 6.47
C GLN A 121 -7.70 27.99 6.91
N ARG A 122 -8.23 26.78 7.17
CA ARG A 122 -9.60 26.60 7.65
C ARG A 122 -9.79 27.19 9.06
N ARG A 123 -8.82 27.01 9.95
CA ARG A 123 -8.86 27.61 11.30
C ARG A 123 -8.88 29.13 11.24
N ASP A 124 -8.07 29.73 10.39
CA ASP A 124 -8.02 31.19 10.22
C ASP A 124 -9.34 31.74 9.69
N LEU A 125 -9.94 31.06 8.70
CA LEU A 125 -11.26 31.44 8.18
C LEU A 125 -12.35 31.33 9.24
N ILE A 126 -12.35 30.26 10.04
CA ILE A 126 -13.30 30.09 11.16
C ILE A 126 -13.11 31.20 12.19
N ALA A 127 -11.87 31.55 12.53
CA ALA A 127 -11.58 32.64 13.47
C ALA A 127 -12.10 34.00 12.95
N LYS A 128 -11.86 34.30 11.67
CA LYS A 128 -12.37 35.52 11.02
C LYS A 128 -13.90 35.56 11.03
N TYR A 129 -14.54 34.46 10.64
CA TYR A 129 -16.01 34.36 10.65
C TYR A 129 -16.58 34.58 12.05
N LYS A 130 -15.99 33.93 13.07
CA LYS A 130 -16.39 34.09 14.46
C LYS A 130 -16.30 35.56 14.90
N SER A 131 -15.20 36.23 14.58
CA SER A 131 -15.02 37.66 14.87
C SER A 131 -16.07 38.52 14.16
N SER A 132 -16.36 38.27 12.88
CA SER A 132 -17.39 39.02 12.14
C SER A 132 -18.79 38.85 12.74
N VAL A 133 -19.14 37.64 13.21
CA VAL A 133 -20.42 37.38 13.89
C VAL A 133 -20.49 38.09 15.23
N GLU A 134 -19.42 38.05 16.03
CA GLU A 134 -19.37 38.74 17.32
C GLU A 134 -19.55 40.27 17.17
N GLU A 135 -18.91 40.88 16.18
CA GLU A 135 -19.08 42.32 15.89
C GLU A 135 -20.50 42.66 15.44
N LEU A 136 -21.12 41.81 14.62
CA LEU A 136 -22.51 42.00 14.19
C LEU A 136 -23.48 41.95 15.39
N VAL A 137 -23.32 40.96 16.27
CA VAL A 137 -24.16 40.79 17.47
C VAL A 137 -23.98 41.94 18.46
N LYS A 138 -22.74 42.40 18.68
CA LYS A 138 -22.48 43.58 19.53
C LYS A 138 -23.16 44.82 18.97
N SER A 139 -23.06 45.03 17.65
CA SER A 139 -23.65 46.18 16.98
C SER A 139 -25.18 46.19 17.13
N ASP A 140 -25.83 45.03 17.03
CA ASP A 140 -27.29 44.86 17.19
C ASP A 140 -27.76 45.13 18.62
N ASN A 141 -27.01 44.66 19.63
CA ASN A 141 -27.34 44.89 21.04
C ASN A 141 -27.06 46.31 21.54
N SER A 142 -26.36 47.14 20.76
CA SER A 142 -26.02 48.53 21.11
C SER A 142 -26.94 49.59 20.49
N ARG A 143 -27.99 49.15 19.78
CA ARG A 143 -28.99 50.00 19.13
C ARG A 143 -30.31 49.97 19.88
#